data_AF-A0A946ARA0-F1
#
_entry.id   AF-A0A946ARA0-F1
#
_cell.length_a   1.000
_cell.length_b   1.000
_cell.length_c   1.000
_cell.angle_alpha   90.00
_cell.angle_beta   90.00
_cell.angle_gamma   90.00
#
_symmetry.space_group_name_H-M   'P 1'
#
loop_
_entity.id
_entity.type
_entity.pdbx_description
1 polymer ?
#
loop_
_entity_poly.entity_id
_entity_poly.type
_entity_poly.pdbx_seq_one_letter_code
_entity_poly.pdbx_strand_id
1 'polypeptide(L)'
;ELKKTLSYRSLQTVTMMDNLGIWRALTGDQIFIDDYAALFDLDIEHNAMMALAVLIPPAVCDGLARRLKLSRNATQSLARMRTPLSAEQMAILLSAKYAEECWRCCQRQGWPLSDVAGAVIISAIRNKGHLPKATAEHIRQQITLICQAEWPDMPVNGNDIRARRITEGKQIGAYLTKLEDIWVADGFVPNRRTMLTWLDAMIAKD
;
A
#
# COMPACT_ATOMS: atom_id res chain seq x y z
N GLU A 1 15.26 -1.22 21.61
CA GLU A 1 14.52 -2.26 22.34
C GLU A 1 13.13 -2.55 21.76
N LEU A 2 12.15 -1.64 21.81
CA LEU A 2 10.77 -1.93 21.34
C LEU A 2 10.69 -2.55 19.93
N LYS A 3 11.44 -2.02 18.95
CA LYS A 3 11.48 -2.62 17.60
C LYS A 3 11.95 -4.07 17.61
N LYS A 4 12.98 -4.41 18.41
CA LYS A 4 13.48 -5.79 18.55
C LYS A 4 12.41 -6.66 19.19
N THR A 5 11.75 -6.16 20.24
CA THR A 5 10.65 -6.84 20.92
C THR A 5 9.53 -7.22 19.94
N LEU A 6 9.10 -6.27 19.11
CA LEU A 6 8.07 -6.53 18.10
C LEU A 6 8.55 -7.43 16.96
N SER A 7 9.84 -7.41 16.63
CA SER A 7 10.42 -8.34 15.66
C SER A 7 10.41 -9.80 16.12
N TYR A 8 10.28 -10.09 17.42
CA TYR A 8 10.11 -11.47 17.92
C TYR A 8 8.71 -12.05 17.67
N ARG A 9 7.75 -11.25 17.17
CA ARG A 9 6.40 -11.70 16.80
C ARG A 9 5.73 -12.54 17.91
N SER A 10 5.71 -12.01 19.13
CA SER A 10 5.15 -12.72 20.29
C SER A 10 3.93 -11.99 20.84
N LEU A 11 2.75 -12.59 20.69
CA LEU A 11 1.52 -12.09 21.32
C LEU A 11 1.67 -12.04 22.85
N GLN A 12 2.22 -13.10 23.46
CA GLN A 12 2.44 -13.18 24.90
C GLN A 12 3.31 -12.03 25.43
N THR A 13 4.36 -11.65 24.69
CA THR A 13 5.22 -10.53 25.07
C THR A 13 4.45 -9.21 25.04
N VAL A 14 3.66 -8.98 24.00
CA VAL A 14 2.86 -7.75 23.86
C VAL A 14 1.77 -7.67 24.94
N THR A 15 1.08 -8.78 25.23
CA THR A 15 0.10 -8.87 26.32
C THR A 15 0.75 -8.66 27.69
N MET A 16 1.92 -9.23 27.93
CA MET A 16 2.67 -9.00 29.17
C MET A 16 3.03 -7.53 29.33
N MET A 17 3.51 -6.87 28.26
CA MET A 17 3.80 -5.43 28.28
C MET A 17 2.56 -4.59 28.59
N ASP A 18 1.38 -5.00 28.12
CA ASP A 18 0.11 -4.33 28.42
C ASP A 18 -0.29 -4.48 29.88
N ASN A 19 -0.22 -5.70 30.41
CA ASN A 19 -0.47 -5.99 31.82
C ASN A 19 0.47 -5.22 32.76
N LEU A 20 1.71 -4.97 32.33
CA LEU A 20 2.69 -4.17 33.06
C LEU A 20 2.50 -2.64 32.87
N GLY A 21 1.50 -2.21 32.11
CA GLY A 21 1.20 -0.80 31.87
C GLY A 21 2.20 -0.08 30.95
N ILE A 22 3.08 -0.83 30.27
CA ILE A 22 4.14 -0.26 29.42
C ILE A 22 3.53 0.47 28.23
N TRP A 23 2.52 -0.13 27.59
CA TRP A 23 1.84 0.50 26.46
C TRP A 23 1.15 1.79 26.86
N ARG A 24 0.38 1.78 27.95
CA ARG A 24 -0.25 2.98 28.49
C ARG A 24 0.77 4.10 28.80
N ALA A 25 1.95 3.76 29.31
CA ALA A 25 3.01 4.75 29.54
C ALA A 25 3.61 5.33 28.23
N LEU A 26 3.66 4.52 27.17
CA LEU A 26 4.20 4.91 25.86
C LEU A 26 3.19 5.69 25.00
N THR A 27 1.95 5.22 24.93
CA THR A 27 0.90 5.71 24.04
C THR A 27 -0.04 6.70 24.73
N GLY A 28 -0.19 6.59 26.05
CA GLY A 28 -1.23 7.31 26.80
C GLY A 28 -2.64 6.70 26.67
N ASP A 29 -2.79 5.60 25.93
CA ASP A 29 -4.08 5.03 25.52
C ASP A 29 -4.03 3.48 25.50
N GLN A 30 -5.19 2.84 25.38
CA GLN A 30 -5.28 1.40 25.15
C GLN A 30 -4.75 1.03 23.76
N ILE A 31 -4.19 -0.18 23.65
CA ILE A 31 -3.72 -0.75 22.38
C ILE A 31 -4.74 -1.75 21.83
N PHE A 32 -4.66 -2.01 20.53
CA PHE A 32 -5.51 -2.98 19.84
C PHE A 32 -4.87 -4.38 19.88
N ILE A 33 -4.90 -5.01 21.05
CA ILE A 33 -4.36 -6.38 21.23
C ILE A 33 -5.09 -7.38 20.33
N ASP A 34 -6.41 -7.25 20.20
CA ASP A 34 -7.21 -8.16 19.38
C ASP A 34 -6.87 -8.04 17.88
N ASP A 35 -6.58 -6.83 17.40
CA ASP A 35 -6.07 -6.60 16.05
C ASP A 35 -4.71 -7.28 15.86
N TYR A 36 -3.85 -7.20 16.87
CA TYR A 36 -2.53 -7.84 16.82
C TYR A 36 -2.61 -9.36 16.91
N ALA A 37 -3.55 -9.92 17.68
CA ALA A 37 -3.83 -11.35 17.68
C ALA A 37 -4.28 -11.81 16.29
N ALA A 38 -5.14 -11.03 15.62
CA ALA A 38 -5.62 -11.32 14.27
C ALA A 38 -4.50 -11.37 13.21
N LEU A 39 -3.40 -10.65 13.43
CA LEU A 39 -2.24 -10.70 12.55
C LEU A 39 -1.60 -12.10 12.54
N PHE A 40 -1.68 -12.85 13.65
CA PHE A 40 -1.20 -14.22 13.72
C PHE A 40 -2.12 -15.21 13.01
N ASP A 41 -3.43 -14.94 12.99
CA ASP A 41 -4.40 -15.78 12.26
C ASP A 41 -4.16 -15.73 10.74
N LEU A 42 -3.61 -14.62 10.24
CA LEU A 42 -3.20 -14.50 8.84
C LEU A 42 -1.90 -15.25 8.53
N ASP A 43 -1.09 -15.57 9.55
CA ASP A 43 0.20 -16.25 9.45
C ASP A 43 1.05 -15.69 8.29
N ILE A 44 1.30 -14.38 8.39
CA ILE A 44 2.11 -13.58 7.47
C ILE A 44 3.35 -13.07 8.21
N GLU A 45 4.47 -13.12 7.52
CA GLU A 45 5.70 -12.46 7.93
C GLU A 45 5.49 -10.94 8.04
N HIS A 46 5.64 -10.40 9.25
CA HIS A 46 5.50 -8.98 9.52
C HIS A 46 6.72 -8.39 10.22
N ASN A 47 7.00 -7.12 9.94
CA ASN A 47 8.08 -6.38 10.58
C ASN A 47 7.57 -5.56 11.78
N ALA A 48 8.50 -4.97 12.54
CA ALA A 48 8.16 -4.17 13.71
C ALA A 48 7.27 -2.94 13.40
N MET A 49 7.33 -2.37 12.20
CA MET A 49 6.49 -1.24 11.83
C MET A 49 5.06 -1.67 11.51
N MET A 50 4.88 -2.82 10.86
CA MET A 50 3.57 -3.42 10.64
C MET A 50 2.93 -3.83 11.98
N ALA A 51 3.68 -4.48 12.87
CA ALA A 51 3.22 -4.80 14.22
C ALA A 51 2.75 -3.53 14.96
N LEU A 52 3.53 -2.46 14.91
CA LEU A 52 3.19 -1.18 15.53
C LEU A 52 1.95 -0.53 14.87
N ALA A 53 1.82 -0.64 13.56
CA ALA A 53 0.69 -0.07 12.80
C ALA A 53 -0.65 -0.76 13.14
N VAL A 54 -0.61 -2.07 13.38
CA VAL A 54 -1.75 -2.88 13.85
C VAL A 54 -2.10 -2.52 15.30
N LEU A 55 -1.11 -2.54 16.20
CA LEU A 55 -1.29 -2.39 17.65
C LEU A 55 -1.82 -1.02 18.11
N ILE A 56 -1.40 0.05 17.45
CA ILE A 56 -1.54 1.40 18.01
C ILE A 56 -2.78 2.10 17.44
N PRO A 57 -3.58 2.83 18.23
CA PRO A 57 -4.67 3.67 17.71
C PRO A 57 -4.21 4.79 16.77
N PRO A 58 -5.01 5.21 15.76
CA PRO A 58 -4.59 6.25 14.81
C PRO A 58 -4.22 7.57 15.46
N ALA A 59 -4.98 7.96 16.49
CA ALA A 59 -4.83 9.24 17.16
C ALA A 59 -3.46 9.43 17.84
N VAL A 60 -2.82 8.34 18.29
CA VAL A 60 -1.57 8.42 19.08
C VAL A 60 -0.31 8.17 18.25
N CYS A 61 -0.47 7.91 16.95
CA CYS A 61 0.60 7.46 16.06
C CYS A 61 1.74 8.49 15.92
N ASP A 62 1.39 9.75 15.64
CA ASP A 62 2.38 10.83 15.46
C ASP A 62 3.09 11.20 16.76
N GLY A 63 2.38 11.12 17.87
CA GLY A 63 2.95 11.30 19.21
C GLY A 63 3.96 10.19 19.51
N LEU A 64 3.59 8.94 19.25
CA LEU A 64 4.45 7.78 19.47
C LEU A 64 5.67 7.79 18.54
N ALA A 65 5.50 8.12 17.26
CA ALA A 65 6.61 8.21 16.31
C ALA A 65 7.67 9.22 16.75
N ARG A 66 7.23 10.39 17.27
CA ARG A 66 8.12 11.40 17.85
C ARG A 66 8.80 10.92 19.13
N ARG A 67 8.05 10.32 20.06
CA ARG A 67 8.60 9.79 21.34
C ARG A 67 9.63 8.70 21.11
N LEU A 68 9.37 7.80 20.16
CA LEU A 68 10.28 6.71 19.78
C LEU A 68 11.42 7.18 18.85
N LYS A 69 11.46 8.46 18.47
CA LYS A 69 12.43 9.06 17.54
C LYS A 69 12.56 8.22 16.25
N LEU A 70 11.42 7.84 15.67
CA LEU A 70 11.40 7.09 14.42
C LEU A 70 12.02 7.92 13.28
N SER A 71 12.69 7.25 12.35
CA SER A 71 13.19 7.89 11.14
C SER A 71 12.04 8.39 10.27
N ARG A 72 12.31 9.35 9.38
CA ARG A 72 11.30 9.88 8.44
C ARG A 72 10.62 8.75 7.66
N ASN A 73 11.40 7.81 7.14
CA ASN A 73 10.88 6.65 6.40
C ASN A 73 9.99 5.77 7.29
N ALA A 74 10.40 5.47 8.52
CA ALA A 74 9.59 4.67 9.44
C ALA A 74 8.27 5.36 9.81
N THR A 75 8.29 6.67 10.02
CA THR A 75 7.07 7.46 10.28
C THR A 75 6.15 7.46 9.06
N GLN A 76 6.68 7.63 7.85
CA GLN A 76 5.89 7.57 6.62
C GLN A 76 5.30 6.18 6.38
N SER A 77 6.07 5.11 6.54
CA SER A 77 5.56 3.74 6.42
C SER A 77 4.47 3.45 7.42
N LEU A 78 4.64 3.88 8.68
CA LEU A 78 3.61 3.75 9.71
C LEU A 78 2.33 4.50 9.33
N ALA A 79 2.44 5.71 8.77
CA ALA A 79 1.28 6.46 8.29
C ALA A 79 0.58 5.77 7.11
N ARG A 80 1.34 5.34 6.09
CA ARG A 80 0.81 4.70 4.88
C ARG A 80 0.08 3.39 5.18
N MET A 81 0.70 2.50 5.95
CA MET A 81 0.09 1.23 6.34
C MET A 81 -1.21 1.40 7.13
N ARG A 82 -1.40 2.56 7.77
CA ARG A 82 -2.61 2.84 8.54
C ARG A 82 -3.66 3.61 7.76
N THR A 83 -3.33 4.12 6.59
CA THR A 83 -4.29 4.77 5.71
C THR A 83 -5.38 3.75 5.38
N PRO A 84 -6.65 4.01 5.76
CA PRO A 84 -7.73 3.07 5.48
C PRO A 84 -7.93 2.97 3.98
N LEU A 85 -7.85 1.75 3.44
CA LEU A 85 -8.19 1.48 2.06
C LEU A 85 -9.72 1.47 1.90
N SER A 86 -10.22 2.07 0.82
CA SER A 86 -11.65 2.00 0.51
C SER A 86 -12.08 0.57 0.19
N ALA A 87 -13.39 0.28 0.27
CA ALA A 87 -13.91 -1.03 -0.10
C ALA A 87 -13.59 -1.40 -1.56
N GLU A 88 -13.58 -0.41 -2.46
CA GLU A 88 -13.22 -0.57 -3.87
C GLU A 88 -11.74 -0.92 -4.03
N GLN A 89 -10.85 -0.17 -3.37
CA GLN A 89 -9.42 -0.45 -3.40
C GLN A 89 -9.11 -1.86 -2.85
N MET A 90 -9.75 -2.23 -1.74
CA MET A 90 -9.63 -3.58 -1.18
C MET A 90 -10.13 -4.64 -2.16
N ALA A 91 -11.24 -4.42 -2.86
CA ALA A 91 -11.74 -5.36 -3.86
C ALA A 91 -10.76 -5.54 -5.02
N ILE A 92 -10.13 -4.46 -5.51
CA ILE A 92 -9.14 -4.52 -6.60
C ILE A 92 -7.87 -5.24 -6.13
N LEU A 93 -7.31 -4.86 -4.97
CA LEU A 93 -6.09 -5.45 -4.41
C LEU A 93 -6.26 -6.94 -4.10
N LEU A 94 -7.49 -7.37 -3.76
CA LEU A 94 -7.85 -8.77 -3.54
C LEU A 94 -8.27 -9.53 -4.81
N SER A 95 -8.10 -8.94 -6.00
CA SER A 95 -8.47 -9.55 -7.29
C SER A 95 -7.26 -9.80 -8.19
N ALA A 96 -7.51 -10.35 -9.39
CA ALA A 96 -6.48 -10.48 -10.43
C ALA A 96 -5.90 -9.14 -10.91
N LYS A 97 -6.59 -8.01 -10.64
CA LYS A 97 -6.18 -6.65 -11.01
C LYS A 97 -5.28 -5.97 -9.97
N TYR A 98 -4.78 -6.71 -8.99
CA TYR A 98 -3.98 -6.15 -7.89
C TYR A 98 -2.78 -5.32 -8.35
N ALA A 99 -2.11 -5.73 -9.43
CA ALA A 99 -0.93 -5.05 -9.96
C ALA A 99 -1.26 -3.63 -10.43
N GLU A 100 -2.46 -3.39 -10.95
CA GLU A 100 -2.93 -2.08 -11.40
C GLU A 100 -3.02 -1.11 -10.21
N GLU A 101 -3.59 -1.55 -9.08
CA GLU A 101 -3.71 -0.73 -7.87
C GLU A 101 -2.37 -0.59 -7.14
N CYS A 102 -1.54 -1.63 -7.11
CA CYS A 102 -0.17 -1.54 -6.60
C CYS A 102 0.63 -0.48 -7.37
N TRP A 103 0.56 -0.51 -8.71
CA TRP A 103 1.20 0.49 -9.57
C TRP A 103 0.74 1.90 -9.23
N ARG A 104 -0.57 2.13 -9.02
CA ARG A 104 -1.11 3.44 -8.63
C ARG A 104 -0.55 3.90 -7.29
N CYS A 105 -0.56 3.04 -6.27
CA CYS A 105 0.03 3.36 -4.96
C CYS A 105 1.52 3.68 -5.06
N CYS A 106 2.27 2.88 -5.83
CA CYS A 106 3.72 3.05 -5.97
C CYS A 106 4.09 4.30 -6.78
N GLN A 107 3.55 4.45 -7.99
CA GLN A 107 3.97 5.50 -8.92
C GLN A 107 3.31 6.86 -8.63
N ARG A 108 2.03 6.88 -8.23
CA ARG A 108 1.32 8.14 -7.96
C ARG A 108 1.51 8.61 -6.53
N GLN A 109 1.61 7.70 -5.56
CA GLN A 109 1.68 8.05 -4.14
C GLN A 109 3.07 7.82 -3.52
N GLY A 110 4.00 7.17 -4.23
CA GLY A 110 5.35 6.90 -3.74
C GLY A 110 5.41 5.86 -2.62
N TRP A 111 4.44 4.95 -2.55
CA TRP A 111 4.41 3.89 -1.53
C TRP A 111 5.31 2.73 -1.95
N PRO A 112 6.17 2.19 -1.08
CA PRO A 112 6.80 0.91 -1.32
C PRO A 112 5.76 -0.22 -1.20
N LEU A 113 5.96 -1.33 -1.93
CA LEU A 113 5.06 -2.49 -1.90
C LEU A 113 4.82 -3.03 -0.48
N SER A 114 5.83 -2.96 0.39
CA SER A 114 5.70 -3.35 1.79
C SER A 114 4.64 -2.52 2.55
N ASP A 115 4.52 -1.23 2.21
CA ASP A 115 3.54 -0.35 2.85
C ASP A 115 2.14 -0.60 2.27
N VAL A 116 2.03 -0.93 0.97
CA VAL A 116 0.77 -1.36 0.34
C VAL A 116 0.27 -2.66 0.98
N ALA A 117 1.14 -3.67 1.09
CA ALA A 117 0.83 -4.92 1.76
C ALA A 117 0.39 -4.71 3.21
N GLY A 118 1.10 -3.87 3.97
CA GLY A 118 0.71 -3.53 5.33
C GLY A 118 -0.66 -2.84 5.40
N ALA A 119 -0.96 -1.93 4.47
CA ALA A 119 -2.28 -1.28 4.40
C ALA A 119 -3.41 -2.27 4.11
N VAL A 120 -3.19 -3.26 3.24
CA VAL A 120 -4.15 -4.34 2.99
C VAL A 120 -4.37 -5.19 4.24
N ILE A 121 -3.29 -5.61 4.91
CA ILE A 121 -3.36 -6.42 6.14
C ILE A 121 -4.15 -5.69 7.23
N ILE A 122 -3.80 -4.44 7.50
CA ILE A 122 -4.43 -3.65 8.57
C ILE A 122 -5.90 -3.36 8.23
N SER A 123 -6.19 -3.03 6.97
CA SER A 123 -7.56 -2.83 6.52
C SER A 123 -8.37 -4.13 6.62
N ALA A 124 -7.77 -5.28 6.33
CA ALA A 124 -8.44 -6.56 6.46
C ALA A 124 -8.75 -6.93 7.93
N ILE A 125 -7.78 -6.71 8.83
CA ILE A 125 -7.94 -6.95 10.27
C ILE A 125 -9.03 -6.05 10.86
N ARG A 126 -9.07 -4.78 10.47
CA ARG A 126 -10.03 -3.80 11.05
C ARG A 126 -11.42 -3.86 10.43
N ASN A 127 -11.54 -4.32 9.18
CA ASN A 127 -12.80 -4.41 8.46
C ASN A 127 -13.43 -5.81 8.48
N LYS A 128 -13.25 -6.59 9.56
CA LYS A 128 -13.61 -8.02 9.76
C LYS A 128 -15.05 -8.47 9.41
N GLY A 129 -15.91 -7.62 8.85
CA GLY A 129 -17.24 -7.96 8.33
C GLY A 129 -17.63 -7.31 6.99
N HIS A 130 -16.76 -6.49 6.38
CA HIS A 130 -17.06 -5.70 5.18
C HIS A 130 -16.13 -5.99 4.00
N LEU A 131 -15.18 -6.89 4.17
CA LEU A 131 -14.36 -7.37 3.07
C LEU A 131 -15.21 -8.21 2.11
N PRO A 132 -14.80 -8.32 0.83
CA PRO A 132 -15.21 -9.45 0.00
C PRO A 132 -15.05 -10.76 0.81
N LYS A 133 -15.82 -11.81 0.53
CA LYS A 133 -15.71 -13.14 1.20
C LYS A 133 -14.35 -13.82 0.91
N ALA A 134 -13.25 -13.17 1.26
CA ALA A 134 -11.89 -13.62 1.16
C ALA A 134 -11.56 -14.38 2.44
N THR A 135 -11.08 -15.61 2.28
CA THR A 135 -10.55 -16.39 3.39
C THR A 135 -9.21 -15.78 3.84
N ALA A 136 -8.77 -16.09 5.06
CA ALA A 136 -7.43 -15.72 5.53
C ALA A 136 -6.34 -16.22 4.55
N GLU A 137 -6.55 -17.40 3.97
CA GLU A 137 -5.66 -17.98 2.96
C GLU A 137 -5.59 -17.13 1.67
N HIS A 138 -6.73 -16.66 1.16
CA HIS A 138 -6.77 -15.76 0.01
C HIS A 138 -6.00 -14.47 0.29
N ILE A 139 -6.20 -13.88 1.48
CA ILE A 139 -5.48 -12.66 1.88
C ILE A 139 -3.97 -12.92 1.90
N ARG A 140 -3.52 -14.03 2.50
CA ARG A 140 -2.09 -14.39 2.59
C ARG A 140 -1.44 -14.57 1.21
N GLN A 141 -2.10 -15.32 0.31
CA GLN A 141 -1.64 -15.49 -1.06
C GLN A 141 -1.51 -14.15 -1.77
N GLN A 142 -2.49 -13.27 -1.55
CA GLN A 142 -2.50 -11.99 -2.20
C GLN A 142 -1.46 -11.01 -1.66
N ILE A 143 -1.18 -11.04 -0.37
CA ILE A 143 -0.06 -10.30 0.21
C ILE A 143 1.28 -10.76 -0.37
N THR A 144 1.43 -12.06 -0.65
CA THR A 144 2.63 -12.58 -1.31
C THR A 144 2.77 -12.00 -2.72
N LEU A 145 1.67 -11.99 -3.49
CA LEU A 145 1.64 -11.41 -4.84
C LEU A 145 1.92 -9.90 -4.83
N ILE A 146 1.34 -9.14 -3.89
CA ILE A 146 1.60 -7.70 -3.74
C ILE A 146 3.08 -7.44 -3.44
N CYS A 147 3.69 -8.20 -2.53
CA CYS A 147 5.10 -8.04 -2.17
C CYS A 147 6.05 -8.34 -3.34
N GLN A 148 5.61 -9.13 -4.31
CA GLN A 148 6.36 -9.55 -5.50
C GLN A 148 5.87 -8.87 -6.79
N ALA A 149 5.02 -7.85 -6.66
CA ALA A 149 4.41 -7.21 -7.81
C ALA A 149 5.49 -6.55 -8.70
N GLU A 150 5.45 -6.89 -9.97
CA GLU A 150 6.25 -6.26 -11.01
C GLU A 150 5.31 -5.80 -12.12
N TRP A 151 5.71 -4.73 -12.80
CA TRP A 151 4.98 -4.19 -13.95
C TRP A 151 5.97 -3.90 -15.06
N PRO A 152 5.56 -4.07 -16.33
CA PRO A 152 6.41 -3.71 -17.47
C PRO A 152 6.68 -2.21 -17.52
N ASP A 153 7.58 -1.80 -18.41
CA ASP A 153 7.72 -0.40 -18.80
C ASP A 153 6.64 -0.01 -19.81
N MET A 154 6.10 1.21 -19.69
CA MET A 154 5.15 1.72 -20.66
C MET A 154 5.82 1.80 -22.05
N PRO A 155 5.19 1.26 -23.11
CA PRO A 155 5.85 1.09 -24.41
C PRO A 155 5.95 2.40 -25.23
N VAL A 156 5.47 3.53 -24.69
CA VAL A 156 5.56 4.88 -25.26
C VAL A 156 6.19 5.84 -24.26
N ASN A 157 6.90 6.85 -24.75
CA ASN A 157 7.61 7.81 -23.92
C ASN A 157 7.50 9.24 -24.46
N GLY A 158 8.13 10.20 -23.78
CA GLY A 158 8.06 11.62 -24.18
C GLY A 158 8.57 11.91 -25.60
N ASN A 159 9.48 11.10 -26.15
CA ASN A 159 9.96 11.30 -27.52
C ASN A 159 8.88 10.96 -28.56
N ASP A 160 7.99 10.00 -28.25
CA ASP A 160 6.86 9.66 -29.11
C ASP A 160 5.89 10.83 -29.27
N ILE A 161 5.71 11.62 -28.20
CA ILE A 161 4.87 12.81 -28.21
C ILE A 161 5.59 13.96 -28.94
N ARG A 162 6.90 14.15 -28.70
CA ARG A 162 7.71 15.13 -29.43
C ARG A 162 7.72 14.90 -30.94
N ALA A 163 7.70 13.64 -31.38
CA ALA A 163 7.61 13.28 -32.79
C ALA A 163 6.33 13.81 -33.47
N ARG A 164 5.26 14.08 -32.68
CA ARG A 164 4.01 14.71 -33.12
C ARG A 164 4.02 16.23 -32.99
N ARG A 165 5.21 16.83 -32.89
CA ARG A 165 5.46 18.28 -32.81
C ARG A 165 4.95 18.96 -31.54
N ILE A 166 4.56 18.20 -30.53
CA ILE A 166 4.26 18.73 -29.19
C ILE A 166 5.56 18.84 -28.41
N THR A 167 5.97 20.07 -28.11
CA THR A 167 7.28 20.33 -27.46
C THR A 167 7.14 20.89 -26.04
N GLU A 168 5.95 21.34 -25.64
CA GLU A 168 5.71 21.85 -24.30
C GLU A 168 5.72 20.72 -23.25
N GLY A 169 6.61 20.83 -22.26
CA GLY A 169 6.80 19.78 -21.24
C GLY A 169 5.54 19.43 -20.44
N LYS A 170 4.71 20.44 -20.09
CA LYS A 170 3.46 20.21 -19.38
C LYS A 170 2.45 19.42 -20.22
N GLN A 171 2.33 19.77 -21.51
CA GLN A 171 1.44 19.08 -22.43
C GLN A 171 1.91 17.65 -22.70
N ILE A 172 3.22 17.41 -22.84
CA ILE A 172 3.80 16.07 -22.93
C ILE A 172 3.42 15.25 -21.69
N GLY A 173 3.62 15.81 -20.49
CA GLY A 173 3.27 15.15 -19.24
C GLY A 173 1.78 14.79 -19.14
N ALA A 174 0.90 15.68 -19.63
CA ALA A 174 -0.54 15.43 -19.65
C ALA A 174 -0.92 14.25 -20.57
N TYR A 175 -0.36 14.16 -21.78
CA TYR A 175 -0.59 13.02 -22.67
C TYR A 175 -0.01 11.72 -22.11
N LEU A 176 1.21 11.75 -21.54
CA LEU A 176 1.79 10.57 -20.89
C LEU A 176 0.90 10.08 -19.75
N THR A 177 0.44 10.98 -18.89
CA THR A 177 -0.45 10.63 -17.77
C THR A 177 -1.73 9.97 -18.26
N LYS A 178 -2.39 10.54 -19.29
CA LYS A 178 -3.60 9.95 -19.88
C LYS A 178 -3.34 8.57 -20.48
N LEU A 179 -2.21 8.38 -21.18
CA LEU A 179 -1.84 7.10 -21.78
C LEU A 179 -1.49 6.05 -20.72
N GLU A 180 -0.79 6.43 -19.67
CA GLU A 180 -0.50 5.57 -18.50
C GLU A 180 -1.80 5.07 -17.88
N ASP A 181 -2.76 5.96 -17.64
CA ASP A 181 -4.01 5.60 -16.98
C ASP A 181 -4.81 4.57 -17.80
N ILE A 182 -4.87 4.71 -19.12
CA ILE A 182 -5.51 3.73 -20.02
C ILE A 182 -4.74 2.41 -20.03
N TRP A 183 -3.42 2.47 -20.14
CA TRP A 183 -2.57 1.29 -20.21
C TRP A 183 -2.63 0.44 -18.94
N VAL A 184 -2.68 1.09 -17.77
CA VAL A 184 -2.88 0.45 -16.47
C VAL A 184 -4.28 -0.14 -16.38
N ALA A 185 -5.32 0.58 -16.82
CA ALA A 185 -6.70 0.08 -16.80
C ALA A 185 -6.90 -1.18 -17.67
N ASP A 186 -6.16 -1.27 -18.77
CA ASP A 186 -6.11 -2.42 -19.68
C ASP A 186 -5.12 -3.51 -19.24
N GLY A 187 -4.66 -3.46 -17.97
CA GLY A 187 -3.84 -4.52 -17.37
C GLY A 187 -2.43 -4.63 -17.96
N PHE A 188 -1.85 -3.50 -18.39
CA PHE A 188 -0.51 -3.43 -18.99
C PHE A 188 -0.34 -4.18 -20.32
N VAL A 189 -1.45 -4.56 -20.96
CA VAL A 189 -1.48 -5.34 -22.21
C VAL A 189 -1.17 -4.51 -23.48
N PRO A 190 -1.67 -3.27 -23.64
CA PRO A 190 -1.51 -2.55 -24.90
C PRO A 190 -0.05 -2.37 -25.32
N ASN A 191 0.27 -2.71 -26.57
CA ASN A 191 1.61 -2.56 -27.13
C ASN A 191 1.84 -1.15 -27.69
N ARG A 192 3.10 -0.85 -28.03
CA ARG A 192 3.51 0.46 -28.58
C ARG A 192 2.62 0.95 -29.72
N ARG A 193 2.30 0.07 -30.69
CA ARG A 193 1.46 0.44 -31.84
C ARG A 193 0.07 0.89 -31.41
N THR A 194 -0.59 0.13 -30.54
CA THR A 194 -1.91 0.46 -30.01
C THR A 194 -1.89 1.80 -29.26
N MET A 195 -0.88 2.01 -28.40
CA MET A 195 -0.77 3.24 -27.63
C MET A 195 -0.47 4.46 -28.50
N LEU A 196 0.34 4.31 -29.56
CA LEU A 196 0.57 5.39 -30.53
C LEU A 196 -0.71 5.75 -31.28
N THR A 197 -1.54 4.78 -31.66
CA THR A 197 -2.86 5.04 -32.27
C THR A 197 -3.76 5.84 -31.33
N TRP A 198 -3.77 5.52 -30.03
CA TRP A 198 -4.53 6.29 -29.05
C TRP A 198 -3.99 7.69 -28.89
N LEU A 199 -2.66 7.87 -28.87
CA LEU A 199 -2.04 9.19 -28.83
C LEU A 199 -2.47 10.05 -30.02
N ASP A 200 -2.44 9.48 -31.24
CA ASP A 200 -2.89 10.18 -32.44
C ASP A 200 -4.37 10.58 -32.36
N ALA A 201 -5.21 9.67 -31.85
CA ALA A 201 -6.63 9.95 -31.65
C ALA A 201 -6.91 10.99 -30.55
N MET A 202 -6.07 11.08 -29.52
CA MET A 202 -6.16 12.11 -28.48
C MET A 202 -5.78 13.49 -29.04
N ILE A 203 -4.67 13.57 -29.76
CA ILE A 203 -4.18 14.83 -30.35
C ILE A 203 -5.16 15.35 -31.38
N ALA A 204 -5.79 14.48 -32.18
CA ALA A 204 -6.77 14.91 -33.17
C ALA A 204 -8.07 15.49 -32.57
N LYS A 205 -8.32 15.28 -31.27
CA LYS A 205 -9.50 15.79 -30.56
C LYS A 205 -9.24 17.08 -29.78
N ASP A 206 -7.98 17.43 -29.56
CA ASP A 206 -7.54 18.65 -28.88
C ASP A 206 -7.29 19.78 -29.90
#